data_AF-A0A2M7X5A4-F1
#
_entry.id   AF-A0A2M7X5A4-F1
#
_cell.length_a   1.000
_cell.length_b   1.000
_cell.length_c   1.000
_cell.angle_alpha   90.00
_cell.angle_beta   90.00
_cell.angle_gamma   90.00
#
_symmetry.space_group_name_H-M   'P 1'
#
loop_
_entity.id
_entity.type
_entity.pdbx_description
1 polymer ?
#
loop_
_entity_poly.entity_id
_entity_poly.type
_entity_poly.pdbx_seq_one_letter_code
_entity_poly.pdbx_strand_id
1 'polypeptide(L)'
;MLLCELKWRANLSGDDQLKLQWTKFLCQKERDDAIHIFLGLELSAGISAFERDKVWGDAPEHRLVLLSWLGVRHSLKCIRNETTPLGRWADLSDRFLERLQVRQFRGFHSIEPVPSLPQVLTEQPIFWRPSTFKGLMSRIPPTTVPLSNLQPIFFERG
;
A
#
# COMPACT_ATOMS: atom_id res chain seq x y z
N MET A 1 -19.22 -20.38 -9.42
CA MET A 1 -18.95 -20.68 -7.99
C MET A 1 -17.95 -19.68 -7.43
N LEU A 2 -17.98 -19.38 -6.12
CA LEU A 2 -17.02 -18.48 -5.48
C LEU A 2 -16.21 -19.23 -4.43
N LEU A 3 -14.89 -19.14 -4.52
CA LEU A 3 -13.97 -19.54 -3.46
C LEU A 3 -13.40 -18.26 -2.84
N CYS A 4 -13.63 -18.02 -1.55
CA CYS A 4 -13.21 -16.79 -0.89
C CYS A 4 -12.22 -17.07 0.23
N GLU A 5 -11.05 -16.43 0.17
CA GLU A 5 -10.06 -16.39 1.24
C GLU A 5 -10.06 -15.00 1.88
N LEU A 6 -10.37 -14.94 3.18
CA LEU A 6 -10.40 -13.69 3.94
C LEU A 6 -9.19 -13.62 4.88
N LYS A 7 -8.29 -12.67 4.63
CA LYS A 7 -7.13 -12.40 5.49
C LYS A 7 -7.31 -11.06 6.18
N TRP A 8 -7.10 -11.08 7.48
CA TRP A 8 -7.15 -9.87 8.30
C TRP A 8 -5.75 -9.31 8.52
N ARG A 9 -5.08 -9.75 9.58
CA ARG A 9 -3.69 -9.41 9.95
C ARG A 9 -2.76 -10.64 9.95
N ALA A 10 -3.19 -11.68 9.24
CA ALA A 10 -2.42 -12.89 9.10
C ALA A 10 -1.78 -12.89 7.72
N ASN A 11 -0.51 -13.30 7.67
CA ASN A 11 0.12 -13.64 6.41
C ASN A 11 -0.58 -14.86 5.79
N LEU A 12 -0.28 -15.14 4.52
CA LEU A 12 -0.56 -16.48 4.00
C LEU A 12 0.18 -17.50 4.89
N SER A 13 -0.49 -18.61 5.22
CA SER A 13 0.04 -19.68 6.07
C SER A 13 1.14 -20.51 5.38
N GLY A 14 1.62 -20.04 4.24
CA GLY A 14 2.62 -20.63 3.37
C GLY A 14 2.50 -20.02 1.97
N ASP A 15 3.60 -20.06 1.21
CA ASP A 15 3.65 -19.41 -0.11
C ASP A 15 2.57 -19.95 -1.05
N ASP A 16 2.28 -21.25 -1.00
CA ASP A 16 1.35 -21.92 -1.92
C ASP A 16 -0.09 -22.04 -1.42
N GLN A 17 -0.46 -21.32 -0.34
CA GLN A 17 -1.78 -21.50 0.28
C GLN A 17 -2.94 -21.32 -0.73
N LEU A 18 -2.91 -20.24 -1.53
CA LEU A 18 -3.97 -19.93 -2.50
C LEU A 18 -4.06 -20.98 -3.62
N LYS A 19 -2.92 -21.47 -4.08
CA LYS A 19 -2.84 -22.55 -5.08
C LYS A 19 -3.38 -23.86 -4.53
N LEU A 20 -2.99 -24.22 -3.31
CA LEU A 20 -3.47 -25.43 -2.65
C LEU A 20 -4.97 -25.37 -2.45
N GLN A 21 -5.51 -24.21 -2.07
CA GLN A 21 -6.96 -24.03 -1.94
C GLN A 21 -7.67 -24.24 -3.28
N TRP A 22 -7.18 -23.59 -4.34
CA TRP A 22 -7.75 -23.71 -5.69
C TRP A 22 -7.73 -25.14 -6.23
N THR A 23 -6.64 -25.86 -6.00
CA THR A 23 -6.43 -27.20 -6.54
C THR A 23 -7.03 -28.31 -5.68
N LYS A 24 -7.11 -28.14 -4.36
CA LYS A 24 -7.64 -29.17 -3.45
C LYS A 24 -9.15 -29.08 -3.24
N PHE A 25 -9.71 -27.87 -3.20
CA PHE A 25 -11.13 -27.69 -2.87
C PHE A 25 -12.04 -27.66 -4.09
N LEU A 26 -11.49 -27.49 -5.29
CA LEU A 26 -12.25 -27.49 -6.54
C LEU A 26 -11.78 -28.62 -7.45
N CYS A 27 -12.72 -29.41 -7.96
CA CYS A 27 -12.44 -30.33 -9.06
C CYS A 27 -12.28 -29.58 -10.38
N GLN A 28 -11.78 -30.25 -11.44
CA GLN A 28 -11.48 -29.57 -12.70
C GLN A 28 -12.71 -28.88 -13.31
N LYS A 29 -13.87 -29.56 -13.31
CA LYS A 29 -15.13 -29.00 -13.83
C LYS A 29 -15.60 -27.77 -13.03
N GLU A 30 -15.41 -27.79 -11.72
CA GLU A 30 -15.77 -26.69 -10.84
C GLU A 30 -14.89 -25.45 -11.08
N ARG A 31 -13.62 -25.65 -11.37
CA ARG A 31 -12.69 -24.56 -11.66
C ARG A 31 -13.07 -23.79 -12.91
N ASP A 32 -13.72 -24.44 -13.88
CA ASP A 32 -14.12 -23.82 -15.14
C ASP A 32 -15.09 -22.66 -14.95
N ASP A 33 -15.94 -22.74 -13.91
CA ASP A 33 -16.94 -21.73 -13.57
C ASP A 33 -16.68 -21.05 -12.21
N ALA A 34 -15.47 -21.21 -11.65
CA ALA A 34 -15.12 -20.65 -10.35
C ALA A 34 -14.33 -19.35 -10.44
N ILE A 35 -14.53 -18.48 -9.45
CA ILE A 35 -13.71 -17.31 -9.18
C ILE A 35 -13.11 -17.48 -7.77
N HIS A 36 -11.80 -17.33 -7.66
CA HIS A 36 -11.08 -17.26 -6.40
C HIS A 36 -10.94 -15.79 -5.99
N ILE A 37 -11.50 -15.42 -4.85
CA ILE A 37 -11.39 -14.07 -4.29
C ILE A 37 -10.43 -14.11 -3.10
N PHE A 38 -9.36 -13.33 -3.18
CA PHE A 38 -8.48 -13.05 -2.05
C PHE A 38 -8.79 -11.66 -1.51
N LEU A 39 -9.16 -11.57 -0.23
CA LEU A 39 -9.48 -10.30 0.43
C LEU A 39 -8.55 -10.07 1.62
N GLY A 40 -7.65 -9.09 1.51
CA GLY A 40 -6.60 -8.81 2.49
C GLY A 40 -6.46 -7.33 2.87
N LEU A 41 -5.73 -7.05 3.95
CA LEU A 41 -5.26 -5.68 4.22
C LEU A 41 -4.18 -5.25 3.21
N GLU A 42 -3.35 -6.21 2.85
CA GLU A 42 -2.18 -6.09 2.00
C GLU A 42 -2.31 -7.20 0.93
N LEU A 43 -1.92 -6.90 -0.31
CA LEU A 43 -2.17 -7.77 -1.46
C LEU A 43 -0.93 -8.46 -2.00
N SER A 44 0.27 -8.11 -1.53
CA SER A 44 1.55 -8.63 -2.03
C SER A 44 1.58 -10.14 -2.07
N ALA A 45 1.01 -10.80 -1.05
CA ALA A 45 0.98 -12.25 -0.99
C ALA A 45 0.09 -12.86 -2.09
N GLY A 46 -1.05 -12.23 -2.39
CA GLY A 46 -1.92 -12.60 -3.50
C GLY A 46 -1.30 -12.30 -4.87
N ILE A 47 -0.64 -11.14 -5.00
CA ILE A 47 0.09 -10.74 -6.21
C ILE A 47 1.23 -11.73 -6.49
N SER A 48 2.03 -12.05 -5.47
CA SER A 48 3.16 -12.99 -5.58
C SER A 48 2.69 -14.38 -5.97
N ALA A 49 1.57 -14.86 -5.40
CA ALA A 49 0.99 -16.14 -5.77
C ALA A 49 0.47 -16.14 -7.22
N PHE A 50 -0.13 -15.04 -7.65
CA PHE A 50 -0.60 -14.87 -9.03
C PHE A 50 0.54 -14.89 -10.05
N GLU A 51 1.62 -14.16 -9.77
CA GLU A 51 2.78 -14.07 -10.66
C GLU A 51 3.56 -15.39 -10.75
N ARG A 52 3.65 -16.12 -9.63
CA ARG A 52 4.42 -17.36 -9.55
C ARG A 52 3.71 -18.55 -10.21
N ASP A 53 2.40 -18.64 -10.06
CA ASP A 53 1.65 -19.86 -10.38
C ASP A 53 0.51 -19.58 -11.36
N LYS A 54 0.60 -20.13 -12.58
CA LYS A 54 -0.47 -20.05 -13.60
C LYS A 54 -1.62 -21.05 -13.37
N VAL A 55 -1.95 -21.35 -12.12
CA VAL A 55 -2.98 -22.36 -11.79
C VAL A 55 -4.42 -21.89 -12.01
N TRP A 56 -4.61 -20.59 -12.20
CA TRP A 56 -5.89 -19.96 -12.52
C TRP A 56 -6.20 -19.95 -14.04
N GLY A 57 -5.38 -20.60 -14.87
CA GLY A 57 -5.59 -20.78 -16.31
C GLY A 57 -4.95 -19.71 -17.19
N ASP A 58 -5.10 -19.87 -18.51
CA ASP A 58 -4.46 -19.02 -19.54
C ASP A 58 -5.07 -17.61 -19.66
N ALA A 59 -6.23 -17.38 -19.05
CA ALA A 59 -6.78 -16.05 -18.78
C ALA A 59 -6.69 -15.78 -17.26
N PRO A 60 -5.48 -15.59 -16.70
CA PRO A 60 -5.25 -15.57 -15.26
C PRO A 60 -6.01 -14.42 -14.58
N GLU A 61 -6.15 -13.30 -15.27
CA GLU A 61 -6.80 -12.07 -14.80
C GLU A 61 -8.31 -12.17 -14.55
N HIS A 62 -8.96 -13.29 -14.89
CA HIS A 62 -10.41 -13.48 -14.64
C HIS A 62 -10.76 -14.44 -13.50
N ARG A 63 -9.81 -15.25 -13.00
CA ARG A 63 -10.14 -16.29 -12.00
C ARG A 63 -9.53 -16.06 -10.63
N LEU A 64 -8.50 -15.23 -10.47
CA LEU A 64 -8.07 -14.74 -9.17
C LEU A 64 -8.36 -13.24 -9.05
N VAL A 65 -9.25 -12.88 -8.14
CA VAL A 65 -9.62 -11.49 -7.84
C VAL A 65 -8.97 -11.09 -6.54
N LEU A 66 -8.08 -10.09 -6.60
CA LEU A 66 -7.42 -9.53 -5.44
C LEU A 66 -8.17 -8.27 -4.97
N LEU A 67 -8.75 -8.32 -3.79
CA LEU A 67 -9.48 -7.20 -3.18
C LEU A 67 -8.79 -6.77 -1.89
N SER A 68 -8.63 -5.46 -1.70
CA SER A 68 -8.20 -4.94 -0.41
C SER A 68 -9.39 -4.55 0.45
N TRP A 69 -9.28 -4.70 1.77
CA TRP A 69 -10.30 -4.18 2.70
C TRP A 69 -10.50 -2.67 2.56
N LEU A 70 -9.45 -1.93 2.19
CA LEU A 70 -9.55 -0.50 1.87
C LEU A 70 -10.38 -0.25 0.60
N GLY A 71 -10.20 -1.06 -0.44
CA GLY A 71 -11.02 -1.03 -1.64
C GLY A 71 -12.48 -1.35 -1.35
N VAL A 72 -12.74 -2.37 -0.51
CA VAL A 72 -14.09 -2.68 -0.03
C VAL A 72 -14.70 -1.48 0.69
N ARG A 73 -13.98 -0.86 1.65
CA ARG A 73 -14.46 0.35 2.32
C ARG A 73 -14.77 1.48 1.35
N HIS A 74 -13.95 1.68 0.32
CA HIS A 74 -14.21 2.68 -0.70
C HIS A 74 -15.54 2.41 -1.43
N SER A 75 -15.78 1.17 -1.86
CA SER A 75 -17.04 0.78 -2.51
C SER A 75 -18.25 0.94 -1.59
N LEU A 76 -18.12 0.57 -0.31
CA LEU A 76 -19.20 0.75 0.67
C LEU A 76 -19.57 2.22 0.85
N LYS A 77 -18.60 3.14 0.81
CA LYS A 77 -18.87 4.58 0.89
C LYS A 77 -19.72 5.12 -0.27
N CYS A 78 -19.64 4.50 -1.44
CA CYS A 78 -20.44 4.92 -2.60
C CYS A 78 -21.94 4.62 -2.42
N ILE A 79 -22.27 3.56 -1.69
CA ILE A 79 -23.65 3.06 -1.57
C ILE A 79 -24.27 3.27 -0.18
N ARG A 80 -23.48 3.64 0.83
CA ARG A 80 -23.97 3.79 2.22
C ARG A 80 -25.06 4.84 2.44
N ASN A 81 -25.22 5.78 1.52
CA ASN A 81 -26.25 6.83 1.60
C ASN A 81 -27.58 6.41 0.96
N GLU A 82 -27.65 5.22 0.37
CA GLU A 82 -28.90 4.69 -0.13
C GLU A 82 -29.88 4.45 1.02
N THR A 83 -31.16 4.75 0.82
CA THR A 83 -32.23 4.45 1.78
C THR A 83 -32.60 2.97 1.82
N THR A 84 -31.92 2.15 1.01
CA THR A 84 -32.12 0.71 0.89
C THR A 84 -31.52 -0.02 2.10
N PRO A 85 -31.97 -1.25 2.39
CA PRO A 85 -31.29 -2.12 3.36
C PRO A 85 -29.80 -2.32 3.04
N LEU A 86 -29.44 -2.26 1.75
CA LEU A 86 -28.06 -2.33 1.29
C LEU A 86 -27.24 -1.13 1.75
N GLY A 87 -27.78 0.09 1.65
CA GLY A 87 -27.12 1.29 2.17
C GLY A 87 -26.88 1.22 3.67
N ARG A 88 -27.87 0.74 4.45
CA ARG A 88 -27.71 0.50 5.89
C ARG A 88 -26.64 -0.54 6.20
N TRP A 89 -26.64 -1.66 5.47
CA TRP A 89 -25.61 -2.69 5.61
C TRP A 89 -24.21 -2.14 5.28
N ALA A 90 -24.11 -1.28 4.26
CA ALA A 90 -22.85 -0.67 3.86
C ALA A 90 -22.32 0.32 4.90
N ASP A 91 -23.17 1.16 5.50
CA ASP A 91 -22.78 2.05 6.60
C ASP A 91 -22.27 1.26 7.82
N LEU A 92 -23.00 0.22 8.23
CA LEU A 92 -22.60 -0.63 9.35
C LEU A 92 -21.28 -1.35 9.09
N SER A 93 -21.12 -1.89 7.87
CA SER A 93 -19.90 -2.55 7.44
C SER A 93 -18.71 -1.59 7.39
N ASP A 94 -18.87 -0.38 6.84
CA ASP A 94 -17.81 0.64 6.80
C ASP A 94 -17.35 1.03 8.20
N ARG A 95 -18.29 1.26 9.13
CA ARG A 95 -18.00 1.57 10.54
C ARG A 95 -17.31 0.42 11.27
N PHE A 96 -17.73 -0.81 11.01
CA PHE A 96 -17.09 -2.00 11.57
C PHE A 96 -15.64 -2.12 11.11
N LEU A 97 -15.39 -2.03 9.80
CA LEU A 97 -14.05 -2.09 9.24
C LEU A 97 -13.16 -0.94 9.76
N GLU A 98 -13.73 0.25 9.96
CA GLU A 98 -13.02 1.38 10.59
C GLU A 98 -12.58 1.08 12.02
N ARG A 99 -13.45 0.47 12.84
CA ARG A 99 -13.13 0.08 14.22
C ARG A 99 -12.03 -0.98 14.29
N LEU A 100 -11.96 -1.84 13.28
CA LEU A 100 -10.88 -2.80 13.14
C LEU A 100 -9.59 -2.21 12.55
N GLN A 101 -9.51 -0.87 12.46
CA GLN A 101 -8.38 -0.11 11.97
C GLN A 101 -8.06 -0.32 10.48
N VAL A 102 -9.02 -0.80 9.69
CA VAL A 102 -8.93 -0.69 8.23
C VAL A 102 -9.27 0.75 7.89
N ARG A 103 -8.30 1.66 7.87
CA ARG A 103 -8.56 3.07 7.58
C ARG A 103 -7.46 3.64 6.69
N GLN A 104 -7.86 4.49 5.75
CA GLN A 104 -6.89 5.27 4.99
C GLN A 104 -6.17 6.23 5.93
N PHE A 105 -4.88 6.45 5.66
CA PHE A 105 -4.15 7.53 6.29
C PHE A 105 -4.81 8.85 5.90
N ARG A 106 -5.31 9.59 6.89
CA ARG A 106 -6.00 10.87 6.66
C ARG A 106 -5.07 12.08 6.86
N GLY A 107 -3.75 11.87 6.97
CA GLY A 107 -2.80 12.91 7.35
C GLY A 107 -2.65 13.09 8.86
N PHE A 108 -1.75 13.99 9.25
CA PHE A 108 -1.55 14.40 10.64
C PHE A 108 -2.58 15.47 11.00
N HIS A 109 -3.48 15.18 11.94
CA HIS A 109 -4.55 16.12 12.34
C HIS A 109 -4.13 17.05 13.50
N SER A 110 -2.95 16.82 14.07
CA SER A 110 -2.38 17.61 15.13
C SER A 110 -0.87 17.44 15.06
N ILE A 111 -0.23 18.16 14.13
CA ILE A 111 1.18 18.48 14.33
C ILE A 111 1.14 19.56 15.40
N GLU A 112 1.22 19.15 16.67
CA GLU A 112 1.46 20.12 17.73
C GLU A 112 2.68 20.95 17.32
N PRO A 113 2.63 22.29 17.44
CA PRO A 113 3.82 23.09 17.21
C PRO A 113 4.91 22.49 18.07
N VAL A 114 6.06 22.18 17.44
CA VAL A 114 7.23 21.63 18.11
C VAL A 114 7.36 22.37 19.44
N PRO A 115 7.26 21.68 20.61
CA PRO A 115 7.41 22.37 21.89
C PRO A 115 8.70 23.14 21.76
N SER A 116 8.61 24.47 21.91
CA SER A 116 9.72 25.39 21.69
C SER A 116 10.95 24.74 22.28
N LEU A 117 11.87 24.29 21.41
CA LEU A 117 13.08 23.60 21.84
C LEU A 117 13.62 24.42 23.00
N PRO A 118 13.89 23.83 24.18
CA PRO A 118 14.46 24.59 25.28
C PRO A 118 15.61 25.38 24.67
N GLN A 119 15.57 26.71 24.77
CA GLN A 119 16.63 27.56 24.25
C GLN A 119 17.90 27.00 24.88
N VAL A 120 18.66 26.26 24.08
CA VAL A 120 19.90 25.64 24.50
C VAL A 120 20.82 26.84 24.71
N LEU A 121 20.84 27.38 25.93
CA LEU A 121 21.87 28.27 26.44
C LEU A 121 23.16 27.48 26.58
N THR A 122 23.62 26.88 25.49
CA THR A 122 24.84 26.11 25.45
C THR A 122 25.49 26.48 24.13
N GLU A 123 26.39 27.45 24.21
CA GLU A 123 27.28 27.90 23.12
C GLU A 123 28.24 26.80 22.63
N GLN A 124 27.96 25.52 22.90
CA GLN A 124 28.79 24.40 22.51
C GLN A 124 27.99 23.39 21.68
N PRO A 125 28.39 23.15 20.42
CA PRO A 125 27.77 22.12 19.60
C PRO A 125 28.03 20.75 20.23
N ILE A 126 26.96 20.09 20.70
CA ILE A 126 27.02 18.75 21.31
C ILE A 126 27.55 17.69 20.32
N PHE A 127 27.39 17.92 19.01
CA PHE A 127 27.77 16.97 17.97
C PHE A 127 29.04 17.34 17.19
N TRP A 128 29.46 18.61 17.21
CA TRP A 128 30.62 19.07 16.44
C TRP A 128 31.70 19.68 17.31
N ARG A 129 32.81 18.96 17.47
CA ARG A 129 34.09 19.51 17.91
C ARG A 129 34.94 19.83 16.67
N PRO A 130 35.10 21.11 16.29
CA PRO A 130 35.87 21.48 15.10
C PRO A 130 37.34 21.06 15.18
N SER A 131 37.88 20.88 16.38
CA SER A 131 39.29 20.54 16.61
C SER A 131 39.65 19.09 16.29
N THR A 132 38.67 18.21 16.02
CA THR A 132 38.91 16.77 15.80
C THR A 132 38.65 16.30 14.36
N PHE A 133 38.09 17.15 13.49
CA PHE A 133 37.78 16.78 12.11
C PHE A 133 38.76 17.44 11.12
N LYS A 134 39.82 16.70 10.74
CA LYS A 134 40.70 17.04 9.60
C LYS A 134 40.15 16.49 8.27
N GLY A 135 38.84 16.54 8.08
CA GLY A 135 38.17 16.01 6.89
C GLY A 135 37.55 17.11 6.04
N LEU A 136 38.12 17.35 4.86
CA LEU A 136 37.52 18.03 3.70
C LEU A 136 36.55 19.21 3.98
N MET A 137 37.10 20.39 4.30
CA MET A 137 36.40 21.67 4.15
C MET A 137 37.17 22.58 3.19
N SER A 138 37.26 22.14 1.93
CA SER A 138 37.49 23.05 0.80
C SER A 138 36.12 23.37 0.22
N ARG A 139 35.49 24.45 0.68
CA ARG A 139 34.34 25.03 -0.03
C ARG A 139 34.87 25.66 -1.31
N ILE A 140 34.81 24.94 -2.43
CA ILE A 140 34.94 25.55 -3.74
C ILE A 140 33.65 26.38 -3.93
N PRO A 141 33.73 27.71 -4.13
CA PRO A 141 32.54 28.50 -4.43
C PRO A 141 31.94 28.02 -5.76
N PRO A 142 30.61 27.98 -5.90
CA PRO A 142 29.98 27.53 -7.13
C PRO A 142 30.38 28.44 -8.29
N THR A 143 31.10 27.90 -9.27
CA THR A 143 31.37 28.58 -10.54
C THR A 143 30.04 28.84 -11.25
N THR A 144 29.69 30.10 -11.45
CA THR A 144 28.55 30.51 -12.26
C THR A 144 28.80 30.12 -13.72
N VAL A 145 28.16 29.05 -14.17
CA VAL A 145 28.16 28.66 -15.59
C VAL A 145 27.22 29.63 -16.33
N PRO A 146 27.67 30.32 -17.40
CA PRO A 146 26.80 31.19 -18.18
C PRO A 146 25.67 30.37 -18.85
N LEU A 147 24.46 30.92 -18.81
CA LEU A 147 23.20 30.32 -19.30
C LEU A 147 23.19 29.96 -20.80
N SER A 148 24.24 30.28 -21.56
CA SER A 148 24.36 29.97 -22.99
C SER A 148 24.68 28.50 -23.29
N ASN A 149 24.98 27.68 -22.28
CA ASN A 149 25.37 26.26 -22.45
C ASN A 149 24.38 25.25 -21.87
N LEU A 150 23.16 25.66 -21.51
CA LEU A 150 22.10 24.74 -21.12
C LEU A 150 21.43 24.18 -22.38
N GLN A 151 21.96 23.07 -22.92
CA GLN A 151 21.13 22.23 -23.79
C GLN A 151 20.06 21.53 -22.93
N PRO A 152 18.77 21.58 -23.33
CA PRO A 152 17.70 20.94 -22.59
C PRO A 152 17.83 19.41 -22.72
N ILE A 153 18.28 18.78 -21.64
CA ILE A 153 18.29 17.33 -21.50
C ILE A 153 16.88 16.91 -21.04
N PHE A 154 16.07 16.50 -22.03
CA PHE A 154 14.79 15.76 -22.02
C PHE A 154 13.49 16.47 -21.56
N PHE A 155 12.54 16.61 -22.51
CA PHE A 155 11.40 15.69 -22.73
C PHE A 155 10.89 15.91 -24.16
N GLU A 156 11.21 15.01 -25.11
CA GLU A 156 10.38 14.87 -26.31
C GLU A 156 9.28 13.86 -26.00
N ARG A 157 8.02 14.29 -26.18
CA ARG A 157 6.87 13.39 -26.23
C ARG A 157 6.83 12.74 -27.60
N GLY A 158 6.97 11.42 -27.64
CA GLY A 158 6.52 10.55 -28.72
C GLY A 158 5.53 9.57 -28.14
#